data_AF-A0A151T4Y3-F1
#
_entry.id   AF-A0A151T4Y3-F1
#
_cell.length_a   1.000
_cell.length_b   1.000
_cell.length_c   1.000
_cell.angle_alpha   90.00
_cell.angle_beta   90.00
_cell.angle_gamma   90.00
#
_symmetry.space_group_name_H-M   'P 1'
#
loop_
_entity.id
_entity.type
_entity.pdbx_description
1 polymer ?
#
loop_
_entity_poly.entity_id
_entity_poly.type
_entity_poly.pdbx_seq_one_letter_code
_entity_poly.pdbx_strand_id
1 'polypeptide(L)'
;MVVYPPGTLFVGQRFQTKEQVQDAINRFHIVNHCTYKVKHSNTTRLLVECVHNDCAWRCLAILRTREQHWKIMILEGPHTCVSSLISQDHNKLGSQMISQTICEIIKANPSTPISTIIAHIKLTMGYTISYKKGWLAKQHAIENIFGNWEESYNKLPGMLQAMQMYVPGFIWKFNTQPAYQGGLLEEGNVIFKRLFWTFKPCIDGFAFCKPIVQVDETFLYDKYKGTLLVAVAQDGRNNIIPMVMATYTRCNKFFVQRGREVDAMINAGHVYSEIASKTIQDAQSKANTHRVITFERSSTRFLVEETQHPGEVRPAGRFTVRLDEMWCDCGKFQKVHIPCSHVLASCLHAHHNYQIYISPIYTLQQVAKVYEGQFGELRHEDYWPTYTGPTMWPNLKLKSTSKGRPKSSRIRT
;
A
#
# COMPACT_ATOMS: atom_id res chain seq x y z
N MET A 1 19.15 12.21 -38.94
CA MET A 1 18.50 10.88 -38.80
C MET A 1 17.14 10.97 -39.46
N VAL A 2 16.86 10.17 -40.49
CA VAL A 2 15.52 10.14 -41.09
C VAL A 2 14.60 9.38 -40.14
N VAL A 3 13.65 10.10 -39.53
CA VAL A 3 12.61 9.52 -38.68
C VAL A 3 11.45 9.14 -39.59
N TYR A 4 11.23 7.85 -39.78
CA TYR A 4 10.16 7.33 -40.63
C TYR A 4 8.87 7.16 -39.81
N PRO A 5 7.68 7.25 -40.45
CA PRO A 5 6.40 7.11 -39.76
C PRO A 5 6.30 5.79 -38.98
N PRO A 6 5.66 5.78 -37.79
CA PRO A 6 5.39 4.54 -37.07
C PRO A 6 4.60 3.56 -37.93
N GLY A 7 5.11 2.34 -38.10
CA GLY A 7 4.41 1.27 -38.82
C GLY A 7 4.78 1.10 -40.30
N THR A 8 5.76 1.84 -40.84
CA THR A 8 6.27 1.61 -42.20
C THR A 8 7.57 0.79 -42.21
N LEU A 9 7.68 -0.17 -43.12
CA LEU A 9 8.90 -0.94 -43.40
C LEU A 9 9.41 -0.60 -44.80
N PHE A 10 10.74 -0.55 -44.98
CA PHE A 10 11.34 -0.37 -46.30
C PHE A 10 12.70 -1.07 -46.40
N VAL A 11 13.13 -1.38 -47.63
CA VAL A 11 14.43 -1.99 -47.88
C VAL A 11 15.54 -1.00 -47.51
N GLY A 12 16.48 -1.48 -46.72
CA GLY A 12 17.63 -0.73 -46.26
C GLY A 12 17.48 -0.07 -44.89
N GLN A 13 16.30 -0.17 -44.26
CA GLN A 13 16.07 0.28 -42.89
C GLN A 13 17.03 -0.40 -41.90
N ARG A 14 17.63 0.39 -41.00
CA ARG A 14 18.67 -0.04 -40.06
C ARG A 14 18.14 -0.08 -38.62
N PHE A 15 18.58 -1.07 -37.85
CA PHE A 15 18.23 -1.29 -36.45
C PHE A 15 19.46 -1.75 -35.68
N GLN A 16 19.56 -1.40 -34.40
CA GLN A 16 20.71 -1.82 -33.59
C GLN A 16 20.63 -3.30 -33.21
N THR A 17 19.43 -3.80 -32.93
CA THR A 17 19.23 -5.17 -32.46
C THR A 17 18.17 -5.90 -33.26
N LYS A 18 18.19 -7.23 -33.16
CA LYS A 18 17.18 -8.11 -33.78
C LYS A 18 15.79 -7.84 -33.22
N GLU A 19 15.71 -7.53 -31.93
CA GLU A 19 14.47 -7.25 -31.21
C GLU A 19 13.82 -5.98 -31.77
N GLN A 20 14.60 -4.95 -32.10
CA GLN A 20 14.10 -3.74 -32.75
C GLN A 20 13.55 -4.01 -34.16
N VAL A 21 14.21 -4.87 -34.93
CA VAL A 21 13.68 -5.33 -36.23
C VAL A 21 12.34 -6.03 -36.03
N GLN A 22 12.29 -6.97 -35.08
CA GLN A 22 11.11 -7.77 -34.82
C GLN A 22 9.93 -6.92 -34.36
N ASP A 23 10.20 -5.91 -33.52
CA ASP A 23 9.23 -4.94 -33.05
C ASP A 23 8.69 -4.05 -34.18
N ALA A 24 9.55 -3.57 -35.08
CA ALA A 24 9.12 -2.82 -36.26
C ALA A 24 8.21 -3.66 -37.18
N ILE A 25 8.57 -4.94 -37.40
CA ILE A 25 7.74 -5.89 -38.14
C ILE A 25 6.40 -6.10 -37.43
N ASN A 26 6.37 -6.22 -36.10
CA ASN A 26 5.12 -6.38 -35.35
C ASN A 26 4.20 -5.16 -35.52
N ARG A 27 4.74 -3.93 -35.42
CA ARG A 27 3.96 -2.70 -35.60
C ARG A 27 3.35 -2.62 -36.99
N PHE A 28 4.13 -2.91 -38.03
CA PHE A 28 3.64 -2.96 -39.42
C PHE A 28 2.44 -3.89 -39.54
N HIS A 29 2.52 -5.10 -38.98
CA HIS A 29 1.43 -6.08 -39.04
C HIS A 29 0.19 -5.67 -38.25
N ILE A 30 0.36 -5.08 -37.07
CA ILE A 30 -0.74 -4.59 -36.22
C ILE A 30 -1.54 -3.50 -36.94
N VAL A 31 -0.85 -2.53 -37.55
CA VAL A 31 -1.48 -1.41 -38.29
C VAL A 31 -2.15 -1.90 -39.57
N ASN A 32 -1.54 -2.86 -40.29
CA ASN A 32 -2.09 -3.39 -41.53
C ASN A 32 -3.08 -4.55 -41.32
N HIS A 33 -3.47 -4.84 -40.08
CA HIS A 33 -4.41 -5.93 -39.74
C HIS A 33 -4.03 -7.30 -40.33
N CYS A 34 -2.72 -7.58 -40.45
CA CYS A 34 -2.16 -8.79 -41.05
C CYS A 34 -1.30 -9.54 -40.04
N THR A 35 -0.93 -10.80 -40.33
CA THR A 35 -0.02 -11.58 -39.47
C THR A 35 1.04 -12.30 -40.28
N TYR A 36 2.08 -12.80 -39.60
CA TYR A 36 3.23 -13.46 -40.23
C TYR A 36 3.71 -14.66 -39.41
N LYS A 37 4.35 -15.60 -40.11
CA LYS A 37 5.10 -16.71 -39.52
C LYS A 37 6.61 -16.48 -39.68
N VAL A 38 7.37 -16.94 -38.68
CA VAL A 38 8.84 -16.91 -38.74
C VAL A 38 9.29 -18.13 -39.52
N LYS A 39 9.95 -17.93 -40.66
CA LYS A 39 10.54 -19.02 -41.44
C LYS A 39 11.91 -19.38 -40.90
N HIS A 40 12.79 -18.40 -40.73
CA HIS A 40 14.13 -18.59 -40.15
C HIS A 40 14.47 -17.47 -39.17
N SER A 41 15.09 -17.82 -38.04
CA SER A 41 15.49 -16.87 -37.02
C SER A 41 16.72 -17.38 -36.29
N ASN A 42 17.84 -16.69 -36.43
CA ASN A 42 19.09 -16.99 -35.72
C ASN A 42 19.78 -15.67 -35.32
N THR A 43 21.03 -15.73 -34.89
CA THR A 43 21.79 -14.56 -34.41
C THR A 43 22.16 -13.55 -35.51
N THR A 44 22.08 -13.93 -36.79
CA THR A 44 22.51 -13.09 -37.92
C THR A 44 21.44 -12.88 -38.99
N ARG A 45 20.32 -13.60 -38.93
CA ARG A 45 19.26 -13.60 -39.95
C ARG A 45 17.88 -13.74 -39.31
N LEU A 46 16.93 -12.98 -39.83
CA LEU A 46 15.50 -13.07 -39.54
C LEU A 46 14.73 -13.03 -40.86
N LEU A 47 14.06 -14.13 -41.19
CA LEU A 47 13.17 -14.25 -42.34
C LEU A 47 11.74 -14.52 -41.87
N VAL A 48 10.84 -13.62 -42.23
CA VAL A 48 9.41 -13.72 -41.95
C VAL A 48 8.63 -13.70 -43.26
N GLU A 49 7.52 -14.42 -43.31
CA GLU A 49 6.62 -14.47 -44.46
C GLU A 49 5.16 -14.48 -44.00
N CYS A 50 4.23 -14.15 -44.89
CA CYS A 50 2.81 -14.21 -44.61
C CYS A 50 2.39 -15.62 -44.16
N VAL A 51 1.35 -15.70 -43.32
CA VAL A 51 0.78 -16.98 -42.91
C VAL A 51 0.04 -17.67 -44.07
N HIS A 52 -0.56 -16.89 -44.96
CA HIS A 52 -1.25 -17.38 -46.16
C HIS A 52 -0.24 -17.70 -47.27
N ASN A 53 -0.29 -18.93 -47.79
CA ASN A 53 0.66 -19.40 -48.80
C ASN A 53 0.52 -18.65 -50.14
N ASP A 54 -0.67 -18.15 -50.45
CA ASP A 54 -0.97 -17.40 -51.69
C ASP A 54 -0.55 -15.92 -51.60
N CYS A 55 -0.01 -15.49 -50.46
CA CYS A 55 0.50 -14.14 -50.26
C CYS A 55 2.02 -14.13 -50.36
N ALA A 56 2.53 -13.34 -51.31
CA ALA A 56 3.98 -13.20 -51.56
C ALA A 56 4.72 -12.36 -50.51
N TRP A 57 4.03 -11.82 -49.49
CA TRP A 57 4.68 -10.93 -48.53
C TRP A 57 5.78 -11.65 -47.75
N ARG A 58 7.01 -11.13 -47.85
CA ARG A 58 8.16 -11.60 -47.08
C ARG A 58 9.09 -10.46 -46.70
N CYS A 59 9.71 -10.57 -45.53
CA CYS A 59 10.74 -9.65 -45.06
C CYS A 59 11.97 -10.41 -44.57
N LEU A 60 13.14 -10.06 -45.10
CA LEU A 60 14.44 -10.59 -44.68
C LEU A 60 15.26 -9.46 -44.06
N ALA A 61 15.65 -9.64 -42.79
CA ALA A 61 16.63 -8.80 -42.12
C ALA A 61 17.90 -9.59 -41.79
N ILE A 62 19.05 -8.95 -41.95
CA ILE A 62 20.37 -9.55 -41.73
C ILE A 62 21.22 -8.63 -40.87
N LEU A 63 21.99 -9.21 -39.93
CA LEU A 63 23.03 -8.52 -39.19
C LEU A 63 24.21 -8.22 -40.11
N ARG A 64 24.54 -6.95 -40.27
CA ARG A 64 25.78 -6.49 -40.92
C ARG A 64 26.90 -6.56 -39.90
N THR A 65 27.58 -7.70 -39.82
CA THR A 65 28.62 -7.99 -38.82
C THR A 65 29.75 -6.95 -38.77
N ARG A 66 30.14 -6.36 -39.89
CA ARG A 66 31.16 -5.29 -39.92
C ARG A 66 30.66 -3.97 -39.34
N GLU A 67 29.40 -3.63 -39.59
CA GLU A 67 28.78 -2.35 -39.19
C GLU A 67 27.94 -2.48 -37.91
N GLN A 68 27.93 -3.67 -37.27
CA GLN A 68 27.23 -4.02 -36.03
C GLN A 68 25.77 -3.53 -35.95
N HIS A 69 25.02 -3.61 -37.05
CA HIS A 69 23.59 -3.29 -37.07
C HIS A 69 22.81 -4.23 -37.98
N TRP A 70 21.53 -4.40 -37.69
CA TRP A 70 20.59 -5.14 -38.52
C TRP A 70 20.04 -4.27 -39.64
N LYS A 71 19.92 -4.83 -40.85
CA LYS A 71 19.37 -4.13 -42.01
C LYS A 71 18.29 -4.98 -42.67
N ILE A 72 17.15 -4.36 -43.02
CA ILE A 72 16.15 -5.01 -43.90
C ILE A 72 16.74 -5.09 -45.30
N MET A 73 16.90 -6.31 -45.80
CA MET A 73 17.52 -6.61 -47.08
C MET A 73 16.51 -6.87 -48.19
N ILE A 74 15.41 -7.52 -47.85
CA ILE A 74 14.33 -7.86 -48.78
C ILE A 74 13.02 -7.52 -48.09
N LEU A 75 12.14 -6.85 -48.83
CA LEU A 75 10.74 -6.62 -48.48
C LEU A 75 9.92 -6.78 -49.76
N GLU A 76 9.06 -7.79 -49.81
CA GLU A 76 8.26 -8.08 -51.01
C GLU A 76 6.79 -7.80 -50.79
N GLY A 77 6.20 -7.11 -51.79
CA GLY A 77 4.78 -6.82 -51.91
C GLY A 77 4.19 -5.98 -50.78
N PRO A 78 3.04 -5.33 -51.01
CA PRO A 78 2.05 -5.21 -49.95
C PRO A 78 1.47 -6.60 -49.65
N HIS A 79 0.88 -6.77 -48.46
CA HIS A 79 0.03 -7.94 -48.21
C HIS A 79 -1.15 -7.91 -49.20
N THR A 80 -1.36 -9.02 -49.91
CA THR A 80 -2.52 -9.23 -50.79
C THR A 80 -3.61 -10.08 -50.13
N CYS A 81 -3.33 -10.63 -48.95
CA CYS A 81 -4.28 -11.43 -48.20
C CYS A 81 -5.27 -10.56 -47.43
N VAL A 82 -6.53 -11.01 -47.42
CA VAL A 82 -7.53 -10.50 -46.47
C VAL A 82 -7.50 -11.40 -45.24
N SER A 83 -7.31 -10.82 -44.06
CA SER A 83 -7.37 -11.59 -42.81
C SER A 83 -8.77 -12.19 -42.66
N SER A 84 -8.89 -13.51 -42.78
CA SER A 84 -10.17 -14.24 -42.82
C SER A 84 -10.89 -14.30 -41.46
N LEU A 85 -10.20 -13.92 -40.37
CA LEU A 85 -10.75 -13.85 -39.02
C LEU A 85 -10.18 -12.60 -38.35
N ILE A 86 -10.98 -11.55 -38.21
CA ILE A 86 -10.65 -10.43 -37.32
C ILE A 86 -10.72 -10.96 -35.89
N SER A 87 -9.62 -11.54 -35.41
CA SER A 87 -9.47 -11.91 -34.02
C SER A 87 -9.60 -10.66 -33.15
N GLN A 88 -10.32 -10.77 -32.04
CA GLN A 88 -10.41 -9.67 -31.07
C GLN A 88 -9.03 -9.30 -30.51
N ASP A 89 -8.08 -10.24 -30.43
CA ASP A 89 -6.71 -10.02 -29.98
C ASP A 89 -5.71 -10.24 -31.13
N HIS A 90 -4.56 -9.55 -31.12
CA HIS A 90 -3.49 -9.70 -32.10
C HIS A 90 -2.30 -10.46 -31.50
N ASN A 91 -1.87 -11.55 -32.14
CA ASN A 91 -0.78 -12.40 -31.66
C ASN A 91 0.59 -11.69 -31.61
N LYS A 92 0.79 -10.65 -32.44
CA LYS A 92 2.01 -9.81 -32.42
C LYS A 92 1.93 -8.62 -31.47
N LEU A 93 0.75 -8.35 -30.91
CA LEU A 93 0.61 -7.36 -29.85
C LEU A 93 1.00 -8.02 -28.54
N GLY A 94 2.28 -7.95 -28.21
CA GLY A 94 2.87 -8.50 -26.99
C GLY A 94 2.75 -7.56 -25.79
N SER A 95 2.95 -8.09 -24.57
CA SER A 95 2.92 -7.29 -23.33
C SER A 95 3.96 -6.18 -23.29
N GLN A 96 5.12 -6.38 -23.92
CA GLN A 96 6.19 -5.37 -24.01
C GLN A 96 5.81 -4.18 -24.89
N MET A 97 5.09 -4.40 -25.99
CA MET A 97 4.62 -3.29 -26.83
C MET A 97 3.50 -2.52 -26.14
N ILE A 98 2.57 -3.24 -25.50
CA ILE A 98 1.49 -2.63 -24.72
C ILE A 98 2.08 -1.81 -23.57
N SER A 99 3.13 -2.29 -22.89
CA SER A 99 3.73 -1.58 -21.75
C SER A 99 4.24 -0.20 -22.15
N GLN A 100 4.86 -0.08 -23.33
CA GLN A 100 5.34 1.20 -23.88
C GLN A 100 4.18 2.17 -24.13
N THR A 101 3.03 1.70 -24.60
CA THR A 101 1.84 2.55 -24.86
C THR A 101 1.19 3.04 -23.56
N ILE A 102 1.21 2.23 -22.50
CA ILE A 102 0.54 2.57 -21.23
C ILE A 102 1.45 3.27 -20.21
N CYS A 103 2.72 3.53 -20.55
CA CYS A 103 3.69 4.12 -19.61
C CYS A 103 3.15 5.38 -18.93
N GLU A 104 2.64 6.36 -19.67
CA GLU A 104 2.13 7.62 -19.08
C GLU A 104 0.90 7.40 -18.20
N ILE A 105 0.02 6.46 -18.55
CA ILE A 105 -1.15 6.10 -17.75
C ILE A 105 -0.70 5.50 -16.40
N ILE A 106 0.30 4.62 -16.45
CA ILE A 106 0.84 3.97 -15.25
C ILE A 106 1.67 4.95 -14.40
N LYS A 107 2.41 5.87 -15.03
CA LYS A 107 3.17 6.90 -14.35
C LYS A 107 2.24 7.84 -13.56
N ALA A 108 1.12 8.26 -14.17
CA ALA A 108 0.13 9.09 -13.51
C ALA A 108 -0.62 8.34 -12.38
N ASN A 109 -0.96 7.07 -12.61
CA ASN A 109 -1.63 6.25 -11.61
C ASN A 109 -1.21 4.77 -11.70
N PRO A 110 -0.25 4.33 -10.87
CA PRO A 110 0.18 2.93 -10.84
C PRO A 110 -0.94 1.96 -10.42
N SER A 111 -2.00 2.45 -9.77
CA SER A 111 -3.16 1.65 -9.35
C SER A 111 -4.21 1.46 -10.46
N THR A 112 -3.97 1.99 -11.68
CA THR A 112 -4.89 1.87 -12.82
C THR A 112 -5.41 0.44 -13.01
N PRO A 113 -6.74 0.22 -13.03
CA PRO A 113 -7.31 -1.11 -13.23
C PRO A 113 -6.94 -1.73 -14.57
N ILE A 114 -6.81 -3.07 -14.62
CA ILE A 114 -6.51 -3.78 -15.87
C ILE A 114 -7.63 -3.59 -16.90
N SER A 115 -8.89 -3.46 -16.47
CA SER A 115 -10.02 -3.16 -17.35
C SER A 115 -9.84 -1.83 -18.09
N THR A 116 -9.34 -0.80 -17.40
CA THR A 116 -9.02 0.51 -18.01
C THR A 116 -7.91 0.38 -19.05
N ILE A 117 -6.88 -0.44 -18.77
CA ILE A 117 -5.82 -0.74 -19.74
C ILE A 117 -6.39 -1.43 -20.98
N ILE A 118 -7.25 -2.44 -20.81
CA ILE A 118 -7.89 -3.14 -21.94
C ILE A 118 -8.71 -2.16 -22.78
N ALA A 119 -9.52 -1.31 -22.13
CA ALA A 119 -10.32 -0.29 -22.82
C ALA A 119 -9.44 0.71 -23.59
N HIS A 120 -8.35 1.18 -22.98
CA HIS A 120 -7.41 2.08 -23.64
C HIS A 120 -6.79 1.45 -24.89
N ILE A 121 -6.32 0.20 -24.81
CA ILE A 121 -5.73 -0.50 -25.95
C ILE A 121 -6.76 -0.77 -27.05
N LYS A 122 -8.01 -1.06 -26.69
CA LYS A 122 -9.10 -1.17 -27.67
C LYS A 122 -9.34 0.14 -28.41
N LEU A 123 -9.31 1.27 -27.72
CA LEU A 123 -9.49 2.59 -28.31
C LEU A 123 -8.30 3.03 -29.18
N THR A 124 -7.07 2.75 -28.75
CA THR A 124 -5.86 3.24 -29.45
C THR A 124 -5.36 2.30 -30.54
N MET A 125 -5.56 1.00 -30.40
CA MET A 125 -5.01 -0.01 -31.32
C MET A 125 -6.08 -0.86 -32.00
N GLY A 126 -7.37 -0.71 -31.65
CA GLY A 126 -8.47 -1.48 -32.24
C GLY A 126 -8.58 -2.94 -31.79
N TYR A 127 -7.69 -3.40 -30.89
CA TYR A 127 -7.66 -4.78 -30.40
C TYR A 127 -8.09 -4.89 -28.93
N THR A 128 -8.86 -5.92 -28.62
CA THR A 128 -9.24 -6.30 -27.26
C THR A 128 -8.30 -7.36 -26.72
N ILE A 129 -7.35 -6.96 -25.87
CA ILE A 129 -6.37 -7.87 -25.27
C ILE A 129 -6.95 -8.69 -24.11
N SER A 130 -6.40 -9.89 -23.89
CA SER A 130 -6.75 -10.67 -22.70
C SER A 130 -6.31 -9.98 -21.40
N TYR A 131 -7.02 -10.28 -20.30
CA TYR A 131 -6.68 -9.80 -18.96
C TYR A 131 -5.24 -10.11 -18.57
N LYS A 132 -4.77 -11.34 -18.83
CA LYS A 132 -3.40 -11.77 -18.51
C LYS A 132 -2.36 -10.92 -19.24
N LYS A 133 -2.60 -10.60 -20.52
CA LYS A 133 -1.71 -9.79 -21.34
C LYS A 133 -1.67 -8.34 -20.82
N GLY A 134 -2.82 -7.76 -20.48
CA GLY A 134 -2.91 -6.44 -19.85
C GLY A 134 -2.21 -6.38 -18.49
N TRP A 135 -2.34 -7.42 -17.67
CA TRP A 135 -1.64 -7.52 -16.39
C TRP A 135 -0.12 -7.58 -16.55
N LEU A 136 0.39 -8.43 -17.46
CA LEU A 136 1.83 -8.51 -17.76
C LEU A 136 2.37 -7.19 -18.31
N ALA A 137 1.64 -6.54 -19.21
CA ALA A 137 2.02 -5.24 -19.75
C ALA A 137 2.11 -4.17 -18.66
N LYS A 138 1.15 -4.16 -17.72
CA LYS A 138 1.20 -3.28 -16.55
C LYS A 138 2.44 -3.55 -15.69
N GLN A 139 2.79 -4.81 -15.44
CA GLN A 139 3.99 -5.13 -14.66
C GLN A 139 5.27 -4.64 -15.35
N HIS A 140 5.41 -4.85 -16.66
CA HIS A 140 6.54 -4.31 -17.43
C HIS A 140 6.59 -2.77 -17.40
N ALA A 141 5.44 -2.10 -17.50
CA ALA A 141 5.40 -0.63 -17.42
C ALA A 141 5.83 -0.15 -16.03
N ILE A 142 5.36 -0.79 -14.95
CA ILE A 142 5.80 -0.48 -13.58
C ILE A 142 7.30 -0.68 -13.43
N GLU A 143 7.82 -1.82 -13.89
CA GLU A 143 9.25 -2.14 -13.83
C GLU A 143 10.11 -1.13 -14.61
N ASN A 144 9.66 -0.71 -15.79
CA ASN A 144 10.35 0.30 -16.59
C ASN A 144 10.35 1.69 -15.94
N ILE A 145 9.31 2.06 -15.18
CA ILE A 145 9.16 3.39 -14.59
C ILE A 145 9.81 3.48 -13.21
N PHE A 146 9.57 2.49 -12.35
CA PHE A 146 9.94 2.53 -10.93
C PHE A 146 11.17 1.68 -10.61
N GLY A 147 11.59 0.83 -11.56
CA GLY A 147 12.62 -0.16 -11.39
C GLY A 147 12.06 -1.54 -11.04
N ASN A 148 12.93 -2.53 -11.07
CA ASN A 148 12.57 -3.90 -10.70
C ASN A 148 12.51 -4.09 -9.17
N TRP A 149 12.12 -5.29 -8.77
CA TRP A 149 11.98 -5.62 -7.34
C TRP A 149 13.32 -5.55 -6.62
N GLU A 150 14.37 -6.12 -7.21
CA GLU A 150 15.73 -6.12 -6.69
C GLU A 150 16.26 -4.68 -6.49
N GLU A 151 16.04 -3.78 -7.46
CA GLU A 151 16.33 -2.34 -7.35
C GLU A 151 15.54 -1.67 -6.23
N SER A 152 14.28 -2.06 -6.01
CA SER A 152 13.46 -1.51 -4.94
C SER A 152 14.03 -1.84 -3.55
N TYR A 153 14.54 -3.06 -3.34
CA TYR A 153 15.24 -3.42 -2.09
C TYR A 153 16.52 -2.59 -1.92
N ASN A 154 17.25 -2.34 -3.00
CA ASN A 154 18.47 -1.53 -3.00
C ASN A 154 18.23 -0.03 -2.73
N LYS A 155 17.04 0.51 -3.05
CA LYS A 155 16.68 1.90 -2.75
C LYS A 155 16.34 2.13 -1.27
N LEU A 156 15.89 1.09 -0.55
CA LEU A 156 15.43 1.23 0.84
C LEU A 156 16.48 1.84 1.79
N PRO A 157 17.75 1.40 1.81
CA PRO A 157 18.75 1.97 2.72
C PRO A 157 19.00 3.46 2.48
N GLY A 158 19.10 3.89 1.22
CA GLY A 158 19.27 5.31 0.88
C GLY A 158 18.09 6.16 1.35
N MET A 159 16.87 5.69 1.11
CA MET A 159 15.65 6.35 1.60
C MET A 159 15.64 6.48 3.13
N LEU A 160 15.99 5.42 3.86
CA LEU A 160 16.00 5.43 5.33
C LEU A 160 17.07 6.35 5.90
N GLN A 161 18.26 6.40 5.28
CA GLN A 161 19.31 7.35 5.66
C GLN A 161 18.88 8.79 5.41
N ALA A 162 18.25 9.08 4.27
CA ALA A 162 17.68 10.39 4.00
C ALA A 162 16.60 10.76 5.02
N MET A 163 15.70 9.84 5.34
CA MET A 163 14.68 10.05 6.38
C MET A 163 15.33 10.31 7.74
N GLN A 164 16.37 9.56 8.12
CA GLN A 164 17.08 9.78 9.38
C GLN A 164 17.78 11.14 9.43
N MET A 165 18.28 11.62 8.30
CA MET A 165 18.94 12.93 8.18
C MET A 165 17.94 14.10 8.26
N TYR A 166 16.81 13.99 7.56
CA TYR A 166 15.86 15.10 7.40
C TYR A 166 14.67 15.08 8.35
N VAL A 167 14.35 13.93 8.96
CA VAL A 167 13.21 13.76 9.86
C VAL A 167 13.73 13.48 11.28
N PRO A 168 13.84 14.51 12.14
CA PRO A 168 14.38 14.36 13.49
C PRO A 168 13.67 13.26 14.30
N GLY A 169 14.47 12.41 14.93
CA GLY A 169 13.98 11.29 15.74
C GLY A 169 13.29 10.17 14.94
N PHE A 170 13.44 10.14 13.61
CA PHE A 170 13.16 8.94 12.82
C PHE A 170 14.08 7.80 13.26
N ILE A 171 13.48 6.66 13.65
CA ILE A 171 14.21 5.48 14.09
C ILE A 171 13.97 4.38 13.07
N TRP A 172 15.04 3.70 12.66
CA TRP A 172 14.94 2.52 11.82
C TRP A 172 16.01 1.49 12.20
N LYS A 173 15.73 0.22 11.95
CA LYS A 173 16.63 -0.91 12.19
C LYS A 173 16.50 -1.94 11.08
N PHE A 174 17.61 -2.23 10.41
CA PHE A 174 17.71 -3.37 9.51
C PHE A 174 18.11 -4.64 10.26
N ASN A 175 17.55 -5.74 9.80
CA ASN A 175 18.08 -7.08 10.01
C ASN A 175 18.38 -7.67 8.64
N THR A 176 19.65 -8.04 8.42
CA THR A 176 20.16 -8.61 7.18
C THR A 176 20.96 -9.87 7.47
N GLN A 177 21.23 -10.65 6.43
CA GLN A 177 22.15 -11.78 6.46
C GLN A 177 23.27 -11.58 5.44
N PRO A 178 24.47 -12.15 5.67
CA PRO A 178 25.52 -12.13 4.66
C PRO A 178 25.05 -12.86 3.38
N ALA A 179 25.42 -12.32 2.22
CA ALA A 179 25.21 -12.98 0.95
C ALA A 179 26.32 -14.00 0.69
N TYR A 180 25.96 -15.16 0.12
CA TYR A 180 26.91 -16.19 -0.27
C TYR A 180 26.65 -16.64 -1.69
N GLN A 181 27.71 -16.73 -2.50
CA GLN A 181 27.66 -17.30 -3.85
C GLN A 181 28.65 -18.47 -3.93
N GLY A 182 28.16 -19.67 -4.26
CA GLY A 182 29.00 -20.87 -4.31
C GLY A 182 29.65 -21.27 -2.98
N GLY A 183 29.08 -20.84 -1.85
CA GLY A 183 29.62 -21.09 -0.50
C GLY A 183 30.65 -20.06 -0.02
N LEU A 184 31.03 -19.10 -0.87
CA LEU A 184 31.93 -18.00 -0.51
C LEU A 184 31.12 -16.75 -0.14
N LEU A 185 31.62 -15.99 0.85
CA LEU A 185 31.03 -14.72 1.26
C LEU A 185 31.15 -13.71 0.12
N GLU A 186 30.04 -13.09 -0.25
CA GLU A 186 30.01 -12.04 -1.26
C GLU A 186 30.12 -10.68 -0.55
N GLU A 187 31.36 -10.17 -0.44
CA GLU A 187 31.61 -8.88 0.22
C GLU A 187 30.82 -7.74 -0.44
N GLY A 188 30.31 -6.83 0.38
CA GLY A 188 29.48 -5.71 -0.08
C GLY A 188 28.01 -6.07 -0.41
N ASN A 189 27.60 -7.33 -0.27
CA ASN A 189 26.23 -7.78 -0.52
C ASN A 189 25.58 -8.39 0.72
N VAL A 190 24.32 -8.04 0.96
CA VAL A 190 23.53 -8.56 2.09
C VAL A 190 22.13 -8.97 1.65
N ILE A 191 21.57 -9.98 2.30
CA ILE A 191 20.22 -10.47 2.08
C ILE A 191 19.27 -9.82 3.08
N PHE A 192 18.22 -9.17 2.59
CA PHE A 192 17.15 -8.60 3.41
C PHE A 192 16.44 -9.68 4.25
N LYS A 193 16.25 -9.41 5.55
CA LYS A 193 15.40 -10.23 6.43
C LYS A 193 14.20 -9.47 6.93
N ARG A 194 14.44 -8.39 7.66
CA ARG A 194 13.40 -7.58 8.30
C ARG A 194 13.87 -6.14 8.40
N LEU A 195 12.91 -5.23 8.45
CA LEU A 195 13.16 -3.82 8.61
C LEU A 195 12.06 -3.26 9.51
N PHE A 196 12.48 -2.52 10.54
CA PHE A 196 11.61 -1.79 11.44
C PHE A 196 11.88 -0.30 11.25
N TRP A 197 10.84 0.53 11.25
CA TRP A 197 10.99 1.97 11.40
C TRP A 197 9.79 2.61 12.09
N THR A 198 9.99 3.78 12.67
CA THR A 198 8.94 4.59 13.31
C THR A 198 9.37 6.06 13.34
N PHE A 199 8.39 6.94 13.58
CA PHE A 199 8.60 8.39 13.64
C PHE A 199 8.49 8.87 15.09
N LYS A 200 9.28 9.88 15.46
CA LYS A 200 9.26 10.46 16.81
C LYS A 200 7.87 10.90 17.28
N PRO A 201 7.03 11.58 16.45
CA PRO A 201 5.66 11.90 16.83
C PRO A 201 4.81 10.69 17.22
N CYS A 202 5.03 9.53 16.58
CA CYS A 202 4.32 8.29 16.91
C CYS A 202 4.77 7.71 18.26
N ILE A 203 6.06 7.81 18.59
CA ILE A 203 6.61 7.38 19.87
C ILE A 203 6.08 8.27 20.99
N ASP A 204 6.13 9.59 20.80
CA ASP A 204 5.73 10.56 21.83
C ASP A 204 4.22 10.52 22.06
N GLY A 205 3.43 10.46 20.97
CA GLY A 205 1.98 10.41 21.04
C GLY A 205 1.45 9.14 21.72
N PHE A 206 2.20 8.03 21.68
CA PHE A 206 1.80 6.77 22.30
C PHE A 206 1.62 6.90 23.82
N ALA A 207 2.40 7.76 24.50
CA ALA A 207 2.27 7.99 25.94
C ALA A 207 0.90 8.55 26.36
N PHE A 208 0.15 9.13 25.42
CA PHE A 208 -1.17 9.72 25.63
C PHE A 208 -2.30 8.87 25.03
N CYS A 209 -1.97 7.73 24.43
CA CYS A 209 -2.92 6.78 23.90
C CYS A 209 -3.50 5.89 25.00
N LYS A 210 -4.55 5.13 24.64
CA LYS A 210 -5.01 3.99 25.43
C LYS A 210 -3.87 2.96 25.56
N PRO A 211 -3.76 2.24 26.69
CA PRO A 211 -2.71 1.24 26.91
C PRO A 211 -2.99 -0.07 26.15
N ILE A 212 -3.21 0.05 24.84
CA ILE A 212 -3.46 -1.04 23.91
C ILE A 212 -2.63 -0.82 22.65
N VAL A 213 -1.99 -1.90 22.21
CA VAL A 213 -1.32 -1.97 20.91
C VAL A 213 -1.95 -3.12 20.15
N GLN A 214 -2.37 -2.84 18.91
CA GLN A 214 -2.86 -3.84 17.98
C GLN A 214 -1.83 -4.00 16.87
N VAL A 215 -1.60 -5.23 16.44
CA VAL A 215 -0.69 -5.54 15.34
C VAL A 215 -1.51 -6.22 14.25
N ASP A 216 -1.44 -5.67 13.05
CA ASP A 216 -2.06 -6.24 11.86
C ASP A 216 -1.00 -6.57 10.80
N GLU A 217 -1.27 -7.61 10.02
CA GLU A 217 -0.37 -8.11 8.99
C GLU A 217 -1.03 -7.99 7.61
N THR A 218 -0.31 -7.41 6.65
CA THR A 218 -0.70 -7.45 5.25
C THR A 218 0.38 -8.14 4.42
N PHE A 219 -0.01 -9.20 3.72
CA PHE A 219 0.88 -9.87 2.76
C PHE A 219 1.14 -8.95 1.57
N LEU A 220 2.42 -8.81 1.22
CA LEU A 220 2.82 -8.15 -0.01
C LEU A 220 2.63 -9.13 -1.17
N TYR A 221 1.96 -8.65 -2.22
CA TYR A 221 1.61 -9.46 -3.40
C TYR A 221 2.66 -9.31 -4.51
N ASP A 222 3.92 -9.14 -4.13
CA ASP A 222 5.04 -8.97 -5.04
C ASP A 222 5.69 -10.30 -5.44
N LYS A 223 6.78 -10.20 -6.20
CA LYS A 223 7.58 -11.34 -6.65
C LYS A 223 8.18 -12.13 -5.48
N TYR A 224 8.40 -11.47 -4.34
CA TYR A 224 8.91 -12.05 -3.11
C TYR A 224 7.78 -12.08 -2.08
N LYS A 225 7.54 -13.19 -1.39
CA LYS A 225 6.45 -13.30 -0.41
C LYS A 225 6.77 -12.54 0.88
N GLY A 226 6.71 -11.22 0.85
CA GLY A 226 6.90 -10.35 2.02
C GLY A 226 5.62 -10.18 2.85
N THR A 227 5.80 -9.76 4.10
CA THR A 227 4.71 -9.34 4.99
C THR A 227 5.04 -7.98 5.56
N LEU A 228 4.09 -7.05 5.48
CA LEU A 228 4.15 -5.77 6.15
C LEU A 228 3.34 -5.86 7.44
N LEU A 229 4.01 -5.60 8.56
CA LEU A 229 3.38 -5.53 9.88
C LEU A 229 3.15 -4.06 10.23
N VAL A 230 1.96 -3.75 10.71
CA VAL A 230 1.61 -2.42 11.20
C VAL A 230 1.21 -2.54 12.66
N ALA A 231 1.97 -1.89 13.54
CA ALA A 231 1.56 -1.68 14.92
C ALA A 231 0.76 -0.39 15.02
N VAL A 232 -0.38 -0.43 15.69
CA VAL A 232 -1.25 0.72 15.90
C VAL A 232 -1.67 0.86 17.36
N ALA A 233 -1.81 2.11 17.79
CA ALA A 233 -2.41 2.48 19.07
C ALA A 233 -3.75 3.18 18.85
N GLN A 234 -4.48 3.48 19.93
CA GLN A 234 -5.75 4.21 19.86
C GLN A 234 -5.74 5.41 20.81
N ASP A 235 -6.18 6.58 20.35
CA ASP A 235 -6.40 7.74 21.22
C ASP A 235 -7.73 7.65 22.02
N GLY A 236 -7.99 8.64 22.86
CA GLY A 236 -9.28 8.80 23.58
C GLY A 236 -10.49 9.04 22.68
N ARG A 237 -10.31 9.22 21.37
CA ARG A 237 -11.36 9.36 20.35
C ARG A 237 -11.53 8.09 19.51
N ASN A 238 -10.87 6.99 19.85
CA ASN A 238 -10.82 5.74 19.08
C ASN A 238 -10.21 5.88 17.68
N ASN A 239 -9.46 6.95 17.40
CA ASN A 239 -8.69 7.04 16.16
C ASN A 239 -7.50 6.09 16.24
N ILE A 240 -7.26 5.38 15.15
CA ILE A 240 -6.13 4.47 15.01
C ILE A 240 -4.88 5.29 14.67
N ILE A 241 -3.87 5.22 15.52
CA ILE A 241 -2.59 5.91 15.33
C ILE A 241 -1.55 4.88 14.89
N PRO A 242 -0.99 5.01 13.68
CA PRO A 242 0.02 4.10 13.23
C PRO A 242 1.32 4.36 14.00
N MET A 243 1.78 3.38 14.77
CA MET A 243 3.08 3.44 15.44
C MET A 243 4.22 3.15 14.45
N VAL A 244 3.94 2.31 13.45
CA VAL A 244 4.86 1.96 12.36
C VAL A 244 4.11 2.19 11.06
N MET A 245 4.37 3.31 10.37
CA MET A 245 3.68 3.65 9.12
C MET A 245 4.58 3.52 7.90
N ALA A 246 4.10 2.85 6.86
CA ALA A 246 4.89 2.56 5.67
C ALA A 246 5.28 3.79 4.84
N THR A 247 4.61 4.94 5.02
CA THR A 247 4.81 6.14 4.20
C THR A 247 4.78 7.39 5.07
N TYR A 248 5.89 8.14 5.09
CA TYR A 248 6.05 9.41 5.80
C TYR A 248 4.90 10.40 5.50
N THR A 249 4.60 10.66 4.22
CA THR A 249 3.63 11.68 3.81
C THR A 249 2.22 11.42 4.34
N ARG A 250 1.78 10.15 4.35
CA ARG A 250 0.46 9.79 4.90
C ARG A 250 0.42 9.95 6.41
N CYS A 251 1.52 9.62 7.10
CA CYS A 251 1.63 9.76 8.55
C CYS A 251 1.57 11.24 8.95
N ASN A 252 2.39 12.08 8.30
CA ASN A 252 2.38 13.52 8.53
C ASN A 252 0.99 14.12 8.27
N LYS A 253 0.38 13.84 7.11
CA LYS A 253 -0.96 14.34 6.79
C LYS A 253 -2.00 13.92 7.83
N PHE A 254 -1.92 12.68 8.31
CA PHE A 254 -2.82 12.17 9.35
C PHE A 254 -2.67 12.95 10.66
N PHE A 255 -1.44 13.11 11.16
CA PHE A 255 -1.18 13.87 12.40
C PHE A 255 -1.68 15.31 12.30
N VAL A 256 -1.35 16.01 11.21
CA VAL A 256 -1.79 17.39 10.98
C VAL A 256 -3.32 17.49 10.95
N GLN A 257 -3.99 16.58 10.22
CA GLN A 257 -5.44 16.60 10.14
C GLN A 257 -6.10 16.36 11.51
N ARG A 258 -5.64 15.34 12.25
CA ARG A 258 -6.22 15.00 13.55
C ARG A 258 -5.94 16.04 14.62
N GLY A 259 -4.73 16.63 14.63
CA GLY A 259 -4.41 17.75 15.52
C GLY A 259 -5.39 18.92 15.33
N ARG A 260 -5.58 19.37 14.08
CA ARG A 260 -6.53 20.46 13.76
C ARG A 260 -7.96 20.14 14.17
N GLU A 261 -8.41 18.89 13.98
CA GLU A 261 -9.74 18.45 14.43
C GLU A 261 -9.88 18.55 15.96
N VAL A 262 -8.85 18.18 16.72
CA VAL A 262 -8.86 18.28 18.19
C VAL A 262 -8.82 19.74 18.63
N ASP A 263 -7.95 20.56 18.03
CA ASP A 263 -7.85 21.99 18.35
C ASP A 263 -9.18 22.72 18.13
N ALA A 264 -9.88 22.41 17.03
CA ALA A 264 -11.20 22.97 16.75
C ALA A 264 -12.22 22.61 17.85
N MET A 265 -12.19 21.38 18.38
CA MET A 265 -13.07 20.97 19.47
C MET A 265 -12.74 21.67 20.79
N ILE A 266 -11.45 21.82 21.10
CA ILE A 266 -10.99 22.56 22.29
C ILE A 266 -11.45 24.03 22.20
N ASN A 267 -11.28 24.65 21.04
CA ASN A 267 -11.70 26.03 20.79
C ASN A 267 -13.22 26.21 20.85
N ALA A 268 -13.99 25.16 20.55
CA ALA A 268 -15.44 25.13 20.74
C ALA A 268 -15.87 24.92 22.22
N GLY A 269 -14.91 24.80 23.15
CA GLY A 269 -15.17 24.63 24.58
C GLY A 269 -15.47 23.21 25.02
N HIS A 270 -15.27 22.21 24.16
CA HIS A 270 -15.42 20.82 24.54
C HIS A 270 -14.28 20.37 25.46
N VAL A 271 -14.60 19.58 26.48
CA VAL A 271 -13.60 18.98 27.40
C VAL A 271 -13.25 17.55 26.98
N TYR A 272 -14.25 16.80 26.51
CA TYR A 272 -14.13 15.38 26.17
C TYR A 272 -14.44 15.14 24.70
N SER A 273 -14.01 13.98 24.20
CA SER A 273 -14.42 13.50 22.88
C SER A 273 -15.94 13.31 22.79
N GLU A 274 -16.48 13.31 21.56
CA GLU A 274 -17.90 12.99 21.33
C GLU A 274 -18.27 11.60 21.87
N ILE A 275 -17.36 10.63 21.71
CA ILE A 275 -17.55 9.25 22.19
C ILE A 275 -17.63 9.21 23.71
N ALA A 276 -16.70 9.88 24.39
CA ALA A 276 -16.71 9.96 25.85
C ALA A 276 -17.94 10.73 26.35
N SER A 277 -18.28 11.85 25.72
CA SER A 277 -19.45 12.67 26.05
C SER A 277 -20.74 11.87 25.94
N LYS A 278 -20.92 11.14 24.84
CA LYS A 278 -22.08 10.26 24.63
C LYS A 278 -22.11 9.13 25.66
N THR A 279 -20.97 8.49 25.93
CA THR A 279 -20.87 7.41 26.93
C THR A 279 -21.27 7.90 28.32
N ILE A 280 -20.84 9.12 28.69
CA ILE A 280 -21.19 9.76 29.95
C ILE A 280 -22.70 10.06 30.01
N GLN A 281 -23.26 10.66 28.95
CA GLN A 281 -24.70 10.98 28.88
C GLN A 281 -25.58 9.73 28.99
N ASP A 282 -25.23 8.66 28.28
CA ASP A 282 -25.93 7.38 28.34
C ASP A 282 -25.86 6.78 29.75
N ALA A 283 -24.69 6.84 30.40
CA ALA A 283 -24.49 6.34 31.75
C ALA A 283 -25.24 7.19 32.80
N GLN A 284 -25.27 8.52 32.64
CA GLN A 284 -26.03 9.45 33.50
C GLN A 284 -27.53 9.19 33.40
N SER A 285 -28.04 9.02 32.18
CA SER A 285 -29.47 8.72 31.94
C SER A 285 -29.89 7.43 32.65
N LYS A 286 -29.02 6.42 32.65
CA LYS A 286 -29.25 5.18 33.39
C LYS A 286 -29.09 5.37 34.90
N ALA A 287 -28.08 6.11 35.37
CA ALA A 287 -27.80 6.30 36.80
C ALA A 287 -29.01 6.80 37.60
N ASN A 288 -29.83 7.67 37.01
CA ASN A 288 -31.01 8.27 37.64
C ASN A 288 -32.10 7.27 38.07
N THR A 289 -32.08 6.04 37.56
CA THR A 289 -33.06 5.01 37.92
C THR A 289 -32.55 4.06 39.00
N HIS A 290 -31.26 4.13 39.37
CA HIS A 290 -30.66 3.18 40.30
C HIS A 290 -30.98 3.53 41.74
N ARG A 291 -31.15 2.51 42.59
CA ARG A 291 -31.22 2.67 44.03
C ARG A 291 -29.84 2.46 44.63
N VAL A 292 -29.36 3.42 45.43
CA VAL A 292 -28.03 3.37 46.06
C VAL A 292 -28.19 3.14 47.56
N ILE A 293 -27.45 2.17 48.10
CA ILE A 293 -27.37 1.85 49.53
C ILE A 293 -25.92 2.07 49.97
N THR A 294 -25.73 2.94 50.95
CA THR A 294 -24.41 3.28 51.50
C THR A 294 -24.04 2.31 52.63
N PHE A 295 -22.83 1.74 52.58
CA PHE A 295 -22.35 0.80 53.60
C PHE A 295 -21.47 1.45 54.67
N GLU A 296 -20.86 2.59 54.38
CA GLU A 296 -19.83 3.19 55.24
C GLU A 296 -20.03 4.69 55.41
N ARG A 297 -19.67 5.23 56.58
CA ARG A 297 -19.74 6.67 56.89
C ARG A 297 -18.87 7.53 55.97
N SER A 298 -17.77 6.97 55.46
CA SER A 298 -16.84 7.64 54.54
C SER A 298 -17.42 7.89 53.14
N SER A 299 -18.60 7.32 52.82
CA SER A 299 -19.28 7.48 51.53
C SER A 299 -18.40 7.10 50.32
N THR A 300 -17.60 6.04 50.46
CA THR A 300 -16.78 5.49 49.36
C THR A 300 -17.30 4.14 48.84
N ARG A 301 -18.13 3.43 49.62
CA ARG A 301 -18.60 2.07 49.33
C ARG A 301 -20.12 1.97 49.26
N PHE A 302 -20.63 1.42 48.16
CA PHE A 302 -22.06 1.40 47.85
C PHE A 302 -22.51 0.07 47.25
N LEU A 303 -23.75 -0.32 47.54
CA LEU A 303 -24.51 -1.26 46.73
C LEU A 303 -25.46 -0.47 45.84
N VAL A 304 -25.39 -0.71 44.55
CA VAL A 304 -26.26 -0.10 43.55
C VAL A 304 -27.16 -1.17 42.97
N GLU A 305 -28.45 -0.99 43.12
CA GLU A 305 -29.46 -1.88 42.56
C GLU A 305 -30.03 -1.23 41.29
N GLU A 306 -29.89 -1.92 40.16
CA GLU A 306 -30.56 -1.52 38.92
C GLU A 306 -32.08 -1.65 39.12
N THR A 307 -32.84 -0.68 38.64
CA THR A 307 -34.29 -0.86 38.44
C THR A 307 -34.53 -1.33 37.01
N GLN A 308 -35.60 -2.07 36.75
CA GLN A 308 -35.90 -2.55 35.40
C GLN A 308 -36.11 -1.36 34.46
N HIS A 309 -35.23 -1.19 33.47
CA HIS A 309 -35.41 -0.19 32.42
C HIS A 309 -36.43 -0.70 31.40
N PRO A 310 -37.44 0.12 31.00
CA PRO A 310 -38.35 -0.23 29.91
C PRO A 310 -37.57 -0.36 28.60
N GLY A 311 -37.18 -1.58 28.23
CA GLY A 311 -36.43 -1.87 27.01
C GLY A 311 -35.22 -2.80 27.17
N GLU A 312 -34.74 -3.07 28.39
CA GLU A 312 -33.68 -4.06 28.62
C GLU A 312 -34.27 -5.39 29.14
N VAL A 313 -34.06 -6.49 28.40
CA VAL A 313 -34.56 -7.84 28.72
C VAL A 313 -33.78 -8.50 29.88
N ARG A 314 -32.63 -7.92 30.28
CA ARG A 314 -31.78 -8.50 31.33
C ARG A 314 -32.38 -8.29 32.72
N PRO A 315 -32.24 -9.26 33.65
CA PRO A 315 -32.65 -9.07 35.04
C PRO A 315 -31.92 -7.90 35.69
N ALA A 316 -32.61 -7.16 36.55
CA ALA A 316 -32.02 -6.13 37.40
C ALA A 316 -30.91 -6.74 38.28
N GLY A 317 -29.69 -6.23 38.12
CA GLY A 317 -28.53 -6.66 38.90
C GLY A 317 -28.27 -5.80 40.14
N ARG A 318 -27.53 -6.36 41.09
CA ARG A 318 -26.94 -5.63 42.21
C ARG A 318 -25.44 -5.55 42.02
N PHE A 319 -24.89 -4.35 42.16
CA PHE A 319 -23.49 -4.06 41.85
C PHE A 319 -22.84 -3.29 42.99
N THR A 320 -21.65 -3.72 43.39
CA THR A 320 -20.81 -3.07 44.38
C THR A 320 -19.93 -2.02 43.71
N VAL A 321 -19.93 -0.82 44.29
CA VAL A 321 -19.08 0.30 43.85
C VAL A 321 -18.16 0.71 44.98
N ARG A 322 -16.88 0.92 44.66
CA ARG A 322 -15.84 1.42 45.56
C ARG A 322 -15.16 2.60 44.88
N LEU A 323 -15.54 3.82 45.27
CA LEU A 323 -15.09 5.06 44.62
C LEU A 323 -13.61 5.35 44.87
N ASP A 324 -13.13 5.06 46.09
CA ASP A 324 -11.73 5.17 46.51
C ASP A 324 -10.79 4.26 45.70
N GLU A 325 -11.27 3.07 45.33
CA GLU A 325 -10.52 2.11 44.52
C GLU A 325 -10.77 2.26 43.01
N MET A 326 -11.57 3.25 42.58
CA MET A 326 -12.04 3.40 41.20
C MET A 326 -12.61 2.08 40.64
N TRP A 327 -13.45 1.41 41.43
CA TRP A 327 -13.86 0.04 41.17
C TRP A 327 -15.38 -0.17 41.13
N CYS A 328 -15.84 -1.04 40.22
CA CYS A 328 -17.22 -1.53 40.16
C CYS A 328 -17.25 -2.98 39.65
N ASP A 329 -18.00 -3.86 40.31
CA ASP A 329 -18.12 -5.27 39.88
C ASP A 329 -18.85 -5.46 38.54
N CYS A 330 -19.50 -4.44 37.97
CA CYS A 330 -20.06 -4.52 36.62
C CYS A 330 -18.97 -4.65 35.52
N GLY A 331 -17.70 -4.37 35.85
CA GLY A 331 -16.54 -4.47 34.95
C GLY A 331 -16.45 -3.40 33.86
N LYS A 332 -17.54 -2.67 33.56
CA LYS A 332 -17.54 -1.61 32.52
C LYS A 332 -16.59 -0.48 32.87
N PHE A 333 -16.58 -0.04 34.13
CA PHE A 333 -15.72 1.06 34.56
C PHE A 333 -14.24 0.70 34.42
N GLN A 334 -13.87 -0.55 34.73
CA GLN A 334 -12.49 -1.04 34.65
C GLN A 334 -12.03 -1.21 33.20
N LYS A 335 -12.94 -1.60 32.31
CA LYS A 335 -12.65 -1.79 30.89
C LYS A 335 -12.56 -0.47 30.12
N VAL A 336 -13.49 0.45 30.39
CA VAL A 336 -13.64 1.69 29.60
C VAL A 336 -12.87 2.84 30.23
N HIS A 337 -12.65 2.82 31.55
CA HIS A 337 -12.08 3.93 32.31
C HIS A 337 -12.90 5.24 32.22
N ILE A 338 -14.21 5.09 32.01
CA ILE A 338 -15.24 6.12 32.15
C ILE A 338 -16.26 5.58 33.16
N PRO A 339 -16.71 6.37 34.14
CA PRO A 339 -17.71 5.95 35.12
C PRO A 339 -18.93 5.29 34.46
N CYS A 340 -19.27 4.08 34.91
CA CYS A 340 -20.52 3.43 34.51
C CYS A 340 -21.72 4.07 35.23
N SER A 341 -22.94 3.67 34.87
CA SER A 341 -24.16 4.16 35.54
C SER A 341 -24.16 3.92 37.04
N HIS A 342 -23.58 2.81 37.52
CA HIS A 342 -23.46 2.51 38.96
C HIS A 342 -22.54 3.49 39.67
N VAL A 343 -21.35 3.75 39.11
CA VAL A 343 -20.40 4.72 39.67
C VAL A 343 -21.00 6.12 39.69
N LEU A 344 -21.69 6.51 38.62
CA LEU A 344 -22.36 7.81 38.55
C LEU A 344 -23.49 7.93 39.58
N ALA A 345 -24.29 6.88 39.78
CA ALA A 345 -25.33 6.86 40.81
C ALA A 345 -24.73 7.02 42.22
N SER A 346 -23.64 6.31 42.52
CA SER A 346 -22.90 6.45 43.78
C SER A 346 -22.34 7.85 43.96
N CYS A 347 -21.73 8.44 42.92
CA CYS A 347 -21.23 9.82 42.97
C CYS A 347 -22.36 10.82 43.23
N LEU A 348 -23.51 10.66 42.59
CA LEU A 348 -24.68 11.52 42.80
C LEU A 348 -25.19 11.40 44.23
N HIS A 349 -25.27 10.17 44.76
CA HIS A 349 -25.71 9.89 46.13
C HIS A 349 -24.75 10.46 47.19
N ALA A 350 -23.44 10.42 46.92
CA ALA A 350 -22.41 10.92 47.81
C ALA A 350 -22.05 12.40 47.60
N HIS A 351 -22.67 13.08 46.63
CA HIS A 351 -22.30 14.43 46.19
C HIS A 351 -20.83 14.56 45.72
N HIS A 352 -20.26 13.51 45.15
CA HIS A 352 -18.92 13.53 44.57
C HIS A 352 -18.96 14.04 43.12
N ASN A 353 -17.96 14.84 42.74
CA ASN A 353 -17.77 15.20 41.34
C ASN A 353 -17.29 13.97 40.54
N TYR A 354 -18.16 13.42 39.69
CA TYR A 354 -17.83 12.22 38.93
C TYR A 354 -16.68 12.42 37.93
N GLN A 355 -16.39 13.67 37.52
CA GLN A 355 -15.39 13.96 36.50
C GLN A 355 -13.98 13.53 36.92
N ILE A 356 -13.69 13.50 38.22
CA ILE A 356 -12.39 13.06 38.76
C ILE A 356 -12.11 11.57 38.51
N TYR A 357 -13.16 10.79 38.21
CA TYR A 357 -13.08 9.36 37.93
C TYR A 357 -13.00 9.04 36.43
N ILE A 358 -13.04 10.06 35.56
CA ILE A 358 -12.84 9.88 34.11
C ILE A 358 -11.35 9.84 33.83
N SER A 359 -10.87 8.80 33.14
CA SER A 359 -9.46 8.74 32.77
C SER A 359 -9.05 9.94 31.91
N PRO A 360 -7.91 10.59 32.23
CA PRO A 360 -7.41 11.74 31.46
C PRO A 360 -7.25 11.47 29.97
N ILE A 361 -7.04 10.22 29.56
CA ILE A 361 -6.89 9.83 28.14
C ILE A 361 -8.06 10.26 27.25
N TYR A 362 -9.25 10.49 27.83
CA TYR A 362 -10.45 10.95 27.13
C TYR A 362 -10.60 12.47 27.05
N THR A 363 -9.76 13.21 27.76
CA THR A 363 -9.74 14.68 27.68
C THR A 363 -9.15 15.11 26.35
N LEU A 364 -9.72 16.14 25.74
CA LEU A 364 -9.21 16.66 24.48
C LEU A 364 -7.79 17.21 24.62
N GLN A 365 -7.40 17.69 25.81
CA GLN A 365 -6.03 18.09 26.09
C GLN A 365 -5.04 16.93 25.96
N GLN A 366 -5.35 15.74 26.49
CA GLN A 366 -4.47 14.58 26.31
C GLN A 366 -4.49 14.08 24.87
N VAL A 367 -5.66 14.10 24.22
CA VAL A 367 -5.76 13.73 22.80
C VAL A 367 -4.95 14.69 21.91
N ALA A 368 -4.90 15.99 22.23
CA ALA A 368 -4.09 16.95 21.49
C ALA A 368 -2.60 16.62 21.56
N LYS A 369 -2.10 16.22 22.74
CA LYS A 369 -0.70 15.79 22.92
C LYS A 369 -0.33 14.58 22.09
N VAL A 370 -1.29 13.73 21.74
CA VAL A 370 -1.05 12.60 20.82
C VAL A 370 -0.57 13.08 19.45
N TYR A 371 -1.05 14.24 19.00
CA TYR A 371 -0.79 14.80 17.67
C TYR A 371 0.11 16.04 17.69
N GLU A 372 0.67 16.41 18.84
CA GLU A 372 1.52 17.59 19.03
C GLU A 372 2.86 17.47 18.27
N GLY A 373 3.35 16.23 18.09
CA GLY A 373 4.61 15.96 17.41
C GLY A 373 4.60 16.39 15.94
N GLN A 374 5.55 17.23 15.56
CA GLN A 374 5.73 17.69 14.18
C GLN A 374 6.66 16.76 13.41
N PHE A 375 6.33 16.52 12.14
CA PHE A 375 7.20 15.80 11.22
C PHE A 375 8.13 16.80 10.52
N GLY A 376 9.44 16.60 10.63
CA GLY A 376 10.44 17.41 9.90
C GLY A 376 10.31 17.25 8.39
N GLU A 377 10.69 18.26 7.61
CA GLU A 377 10.52 18.29 6.15
C GLU A 377 11.42 17.28 5.43
N LEU A 378 10.82 16.27 4.80
CA LEU A 378 11.55 15.37 3.91
C LEU A 378 11.77 16.07 2.56
N ARG A 379 13.04 16.34 2.23
CA ARG A 379 13.42 16.98 0.97
C ARG A 379 13.18 16.08 -0.23
N HIS A 380 13.15 16.67 -1.42
CA HIS A 380 13.08 15.93 -2.69
C HIS A 380 14.25 14.95 -2.83
N GLU A 381 14.02 13.83 -3.51
CA GLU A 381 14.98 12.72 -3.65
C GLU A 381 16.33 13.17 -4.24
N ASP A 382 16.33 14.17 -5.11
CA ASP A 382 17.56 14.74 -5.71
C ASP A 382 18.53 15.34 -4.68
N TYR A 383 18.06 15.68 -3.48
CA TYR A 383 18.90 16.21 -2.40
C TYR A 383 19.39 15.10 -1.46
N TRP A 384 18.92 13.87 -1.62
CA TRP A 384 19.30 12.78 -0.72
C TRP A 384 20.77 12.41 -0.93
N PRO A 385 21.51 12.11 0.15
CA PRO A 385 22.89 11.66 0.03
C PRO A 385 22.95 10.35 -0.74
N THR A 386 24.03 10.16 -1.51
CA THR A 386 24.30 8.88 -2.16
C THR A 386 24.54 7.81 -1.10
N TYR A 387 23.82 6.69 -1.20
CA TYR A 387 24.02 5.54 -0.33
C TYR A 387 25.34 4.84 -0.66
N THR A 388 26.22 4.69 0.33
CA THR A 388 27.55 4.03 0.20
C THR A 388 27.66 2.69 0.93
N GLY A 389 26.55 2.18 1.48
CA GLY A 389 26.54 0.91 2.21
C GLY A 389 26.39 -0.32 1.31
N PRO A 390 26.23 -1.52 1.90
CA PRO A 390 26.13 -2.76 1.14
C PRO A 390 24.87 -2.83 0.26
N THR A 391 25.01 -3.47 -0.89
CA THR A 391 23.90 -3.78 -1.80
C THR A 391 22.97 -4.80 -1.14
N MET A 392 21.67 -4.53 -1.19
CA MET A 392 20.62 -5.30 -0.55
C MET A 392 19.86 -6.18 -1.55
N TRP A 393 19.97 -7.48 -1.37
CA TRP A 393 19.28 -8.48 -2.17
C TRP A 393 18.04 -9.01 -1.47
N PRO A 394 16.94 -9.24 -2.21
CA PRO A 394 15.80 -9.95 -1.66
C PRO A 394 16.15 -11.41 -1.37
N ASN A 395 15.50 -11.99 -0.36
CA ASN A 395 15.66 -13.40 -0.04
C ASN A 395 15.06 -14.28 -1.15
N LEU A 396 15.92 -14.93 -1.93
CA LEU A 396 15.53 -15.79 -3.06
C LEU A 396 14.63 -16.96 -2.65
N LYS A 397 14.67 -17.42 -1.39
CA LYS A 397 13.77 -18.48 -0.90
C LYS A 397 12.30 -18.04 -0.85
N LEU A 398 12.05 -16.72 -0.81
CA LEU A 398 10.70 -16.14 -0.81
C LEU A 398 10.20 -15.84 -2.23
N LYS A 399 11.02 -16.04 -3.26
CA LYS A 399 10.66 -15.76 -4.65
C LYS A 399 9.53 -16.70 -5.09
N SER A 400 8.44 -16.13 -5.61
CA SER A 400 7.35 -16.90 -6.18
C SER A 400 7.83 -17.70 -7.40
N THR A 401 7.53 -19.00 -7.41
CA THR A 401 7.79 -19.91 -8.55
C THR A 401 6.61 -19.95 -9.54
N SER A 402 5.47 -19.38 -9.18
CA SER A 402 4.25 -19.39 -9.99
C SER A 402 4.23 -18.25 -11.01
N LYS A 403 3.91 -18.56 -12.28
CA LYS A 403 3.76 -17.57 -13.35
C LYS A 403 2.36 -16.95 -13.33
N GLY A 404 2.26 -15.63 -13.23
CA GLY A 404 1.00 -14.86 -13.33
C GLY A 404 0.63 -14.09 -12.06
N ARG A 405 -0.57 -13.49 -12.04
CA ARG A 405 -1.09 -12.75 -10.89
C ARG A 405 -1.22 -13.68 -9.68
N PRO A 406 -0.67 -13.33 -8.50
CA PRO A 406 -0.93 -14.07 -7.26
C PRO A 406 -2.44 -14.19 -7.01
N LYS A 407 -2.93 -15.40 -6.74
CA LYS A 407 -4.33 -15.61 -6.36
C LYS A 407 -4.55 -14.97 -4.99
N SER A 408 -5.40 -13.95 -4.94
CA SER A 408 -5.88 -13.40 -3.69
C SER A 408 -6.87 -14.38 -3.07
N SER A 409 -6.50 -15.05 -1.99
CA SER A 409 -7.44 -15.71 -1.10
C SER A 409 -8.01 -14.65 -0.16
N ARG A 410 -9.03 -13.91 -0.62
CA ARG A 410 -9.86 -13.16 0.33
C ARG A 410 -10.69 -14.17 1.10
N ILE A 411 -10.39 -14.35 2.37
CA ILE A 411 -11.35 -14.92 3.30
C ILE A 411 -12.47 -13.88 3.38
N ARG A 412 -13.64 -14.20 2.82
CA ARG A 412 -14.86 -13.44 3.08
C ARG A 412 -15.30 -13.85 4.49
N THR A 413 -15.05 -12.98 5.46
CA THR A 413 -15.74 -12.99 6.76
C THR A 413 -17.12 -12.38 6.60
#